data_AF-A0A7S1XPW3-F1
#
_entry.id   AF-A0A7S1XPW3-F1
#
_cell.length_a   1.000
_cell.length_b   1.000
_cell.length_c   1.000
_cell.angle_alpha   90.00
_cell.angle_beta   90.00
_cell.angle_gamma   90.00
#
_symmetry.space_group_name_H-M   'P 1'
#
loop_
_entity.id
_entity.type
_entity.pdbx_description
1 polymer ?
#
loop_
_entity_poly.entity_id
_entity_poly.type
_entity_poly.pdbx_seq_one_letter_code
_entity_poly.pdbx_strand_id
1 'polypeptide(L)'
;DGETNLKSRKVAPTGPGGVGSRFESLADLAAVRGTVECEHPNADIHHFLGNVMLSDLPGEQVSVDASNLLLRGSTLRNTRWAAGVVVYTGTETKIVMNSSDPPSKLSNMESTVNTMVWIILFAQAVLSAISVVAFVIWKSLYEEDTWYLCESGDDAPTELFREDCDDTAESSEFGQYFTFIILYNNFIPISLYVTIEMVNYVQALWLDWDIEMYHEETDTPALCRSSGACADLGMIEYIFSDKTGTLTRNVMEFRRCSVASTVYGAPPENDEAGDLPDEIAAAKPSSEWTGLDALVAKATTDPTSAEYEFVLSMAIAHTVVLEKGDDGKEELQAESPDEEALVKGGTRLGVEFRGKDGNSAVVSVNGEERAYEILAIIPFNSTRKRMSVMVKTP
;
A
#
# COMPACT_ATOMS: atom_id res chain seq x y z
N ASP A 1 -3.11 3.27 8.24
CA ASP A 1 -3.62 2.39 9.32
C ASP A 1 -4.40 1.20 8.76
N GLY A 2 -4.77 1.18 7.47
CA GLY A 2 -5.38 0.00 6.84
C GLY A 2 -6.84 -0.22 7.25
N GLU A 3 -7.42 0.72 7.99
CA GLU A 3 -8.82 0.70 8.41
C GLU A 3 -9.74 1.03 7.22
N THR A 4 -10.81 0.26 7.07
CA THR A 4 -11.79 0.42 5.98
C THR A 4 -12.87 1.46 6.29
N ASN A 5 -13.09 1.73 7.58
CA ASN A 5 -14.17 2.59 8.06
C ASN A 5 -13.75 4.07 7.96
N LEU A 6 -14.72 4.92 7.67
CA LEU A 6 -14.51 6.37 7.71
C LEU A 6 -14.33 6.82 9.16
N LYS A 7 -13.31 7.65 9.39
CA LYS A 7 -13.05 8.22 10.72
C LYS A 7 -13.77 9.55 10.84
N SER A 8 -14.74 9.65 11.75
CA SER A 8 -15.35 10.94 12.04
C SER A 8 -14.33 11.90 12.68
N ARG A 9 -14.19 13.09 12.10
CA ARG A 9 -13.32 14.17 12.58
C ARG A 9 -14.20 15.31 13.05
N LYS A 10 -13.87 15.88 14.21
CA LYS A 10 -14.66 16.95 14.81
C LYS A 10 -14.00 18.29 14.56
N VAL A 11 -14.79 19.33 14.38
CA VAL A 11 -14.28 20.71 14.33
C VAL A 11 -13.83 21.11 15.72
N ALA A 12 -12.76 21.92 15.80
CA ALA A 12 -12.31 22.47 17.07
C ALA A 12 -13.44 23.27 17.74
N PRO A 13 -13.70 23.07 19.05
CA PRO A 13 -14.82 23.69 19.75
C PRO A 13 -14.53 25.17 20.00
N THR A 14 -14.81 25.99 18.99
CA THR A 14 -14.52 27.43 18.93
C THR A 14 -15.77 28.30 19.06
N GLY A 15 -16.95 27.66 19.16
CA GLY A 15 -18.22 28.31 19.44
C GLY A 15 -18.36 28.80 20.88
N PRO A 16 -19.33 29.68 21.17
CA PRO A 16 -19.56 30.24 22.50
C PRO A 16 -19.79 29.12 23.53
N GLY A 17 -18.97 29.07 24.59
CA GLY A 17 -19.06 28.04 25.62
C GLY A 17 -18.37 26.71 25.28
N GLY A 18 -17.46 26.70 24.30
CA GLY A 18 -16.68 25.51 23.93
C GLY A 18 -17.51 24.44 23.20
N VAL A 19 -18.56 24.85 22.49
CA VAL A 19 -19.42 23.93 21.73
C VAL A 19 -19.51 24.37 20.26
N GLY A 20 -19.14 23.46 19.35
CA GLY A 20 -19.31 23.64 17.90
C GLY A 20 -18.32 24.59 17.24
N SER A 21 -18.54 24.85 15.95
CA SER A 21 -17.83 25.88 15.17
C SER A 21 -18.55 27.22 15.29
N ARG A 22 -17.81 28.31 15.50
CA ARG A 22 -18.34 29.68 15.37
C ARG A 22 -18.47 30.12 13.91
N PHE A 23 -17.79 29.43 13.00
CA PHE A 23 -17.59 29.88 11.62
C PHE A 23 -18.49 29.09 10.68
N GLU A 24 -19.48 29.78 10.11
CA GLU A 24 -20.38 29.23 9.09
C GLU A 24 -20.05 29.76 7.69
N SER A 25 -19.43 30.94 7.58
CA SER A 25 -19.07 31.56 6.31
C SER A 25 -17.55 31.77 6.16
N LEU A 26 -17.10 31.81 4.89
CA LEU A 26 -15.73 32.18 4.53
C LEU A 26 -15.35 33.60 4.97
N ALA A 27 -16.33 34.51 5.05
CA ALA A 27 -16.11 35.87 5.53
C ALA A 27 -15.76 35.90 7.02
N ASP A 28 -16.38 35.02 7.81
CA ASP A 28 -16.07 34.90 9.24
C ASP A 28 -14.65 34.37 9.43
N LEU A 29 -14.25 33.35 8.66
CA LEU A 29 -12.89 32.80 8.70
C LEU A 29 -11.81 33.83 8.35
N ALA A 30 -12.09 34.76 7.42
CA ALA A 30 -11.15 35.80 7.04
C ALA A 30 -10.94 36.87 8.15
N ALA A 31 -11.94 37.05 9.02
CA ALA A 31 -11.86 38.00 10.14
C ALA A 31 -11.14 37.42 11.36
N VAL A 32 -11.00 36.09 11.43
CA VAL A 32 -10.39 35.40 12.57
C VAL A 32 -8.91 35.73 12.68
N ARG A 33 -8.51 36.09 13.90
CA ARG A 33 -7.10 36.17 14.30
C ARG A 33 -6.88 35.28 15.52
N GLY A 34 -5.87 34.44 15.46
CA GLY A 34 -5.51 33.56 16.55
C GLY A 34 -4.14 32.93 16.34
N THR A 35 -3.67 32.25 17.38
CA THR A 35 -2.41 31.51 17.38
C THR A 35 -2.71 30.06 17.74
N VAL A 36 -2.10 29.13 16.99
CA VAL A 36 -2.17 27.70 17.29
C VAL A 36 -0.81 27.30 17.86
N GLU A 37 -0.81 26.82 19.09
CA GLU A 37 0.36 26.23 19.73
C GLU A 37 0.20 24.70 19.66
N CYS A 38 1.16 24.00 19.08
CA CYS A 38 1.12 22.54 18.99
C CYS A 38 2.43 21.94 19.46
N GLU A 39 2.41 20.65 19.76
CA GLU A 39 3.64 19.89 20.02
C GLU A 39 4.57 19.85 18.80
N HIS A 40 5.80 19.36 19.00
CA HIS A 40 6.72 19.14 17.87
C HIS A 40 6.21 18.00 16.97
N PRO A 41 6.54 18.01 15.67
CA PRO A 41 6.15 16.95 14.75
C PRO A 41 6.60 15.57 15.27
N ASN A 42 5.67 14.63 15.34
CA ASN A 42 5.91 13.24 15.74
C ASN A 42 5.31 12.26 14.72
N ALA A 43 5.83 11.03 14.71
CA ALA A 43 5.42 9.98 13.77
C ALA A 43 4.12 9.26 14.18
N ASP A 44 3.71 9.33 15.46
CA ASP A 44 2.53 8.62 15.95
C ASP A 44 1.23 9.21 15.36
N ILE A 45 0.50 8.43 14.57
CA ILE A 45 -0.73 8.86 13.90
C ILE A 45 -1.90 9.14 14.85
N HIS A 46 -1.87 8.61 16.09
CA HIS A 46 -2.95 8.75 17.07
C HIS A 46 -2.70 9.82 18.12
N HIS A 47 -1.46 10.32 18.22
CA HIS A 47 -1.11 11.36 19.17
C HIS A 47 -1.09 12.73 18.49
N PHE A 48 -1.88 13.66 19.01
CA PHE A 48 -1.74 15.08 18.68
C PHE A 48 -2.23 15.91 19.85
N LEU A 49 -1.40 16.85 20.29
CA LEU A 49 -1.74 17.83 21.31
C LEU A 49 -1.47 19.23 20.79
N GLY A 50 -2.49 20.08 20.83
CA GLY A 50 -2.37 21.49 20.55
C GLY A 50 -3.42 22.32 21.28
N ASN A 51 -3.16 23.61 21.37
CA ASN A 51 -4.05 24.61 21.95
C ASN A 51 -4.27 25.72 20.93
N VAL A 52 -5.52 26.12 20.74
CA VAL A 52 -5.90 27.24 19.89
C VAL A 52 -6.29 28.42 20.78
N MET A 53 -5.65 29.56 20.52
CA MET A 53 -5.94 30.83 21.18
C MET A 53 -6.50 31.82 20.16
N LEU A 54 -7.76 32.23 20.34
CA LEU A 54 -8.43 33.21 19.48
C LEU A 54 -8.33 34.61 20.11
N SER A 55 -8.07 35.62 19.28
CA SER A 55 -7.91 37.01 19.74
C SER A 55 -9.22 37.62 20.24
N ASP A 56 -10.35 37.11 19.74
CA ASP A 56 -11.69 37.57 20.08
C ASP A 56 -12.18 37.11 21.47
N LEU A 57 -11.57 36.05 22.01
CA LEU A 57 -11.86 35.50 23.34
C LEU A 57 -10.56 35.51 24.17
N PRO A 58 -10.18 36.67 24.73
CA PRO A 58 -8.94 36.80 25.47
C PRO A 58 -8.95 35.91 26.71
N GLY A 59 -8.15 34.83 26.68
CA GLY A 59 -7.92 33.92 27.81
C GLY A 59 -8.60 32.54 27.72
N GLU A 60 -9.40 32.28 26.69
CA GLU A 60 -9.98 30.95 26.47
C GLU A 60 -9.05 30.12 25.58
N GLN A 61 -8.38 29.13 26.18
CA GLN A 61 -7.56 28.15 25.45
C GLN A 61 -8.41 26.95 25.10
N VAL A 62 -8.54 26.66 23.81
CA VAL A 62 -9.26 25.48 23.32
C VAL A 62 -8.25 24.38 23.03
N SER A 63 -8.31 23.29 23.80
CA SER A 63 -7.49 22.10 23.55
C SER A 63 -7.97 21.36 22.29
N VAL A 64 -7.03 21.00 21.44
CA VAL A 64 -7.22 20.29 20.18
C VAL A 64 -6.44 18.99 20.24
N ASP A 65 -7.10 17.90 19.86
CA ASP A 65 -6.54 16.56 19.92
C ASP A 65 -6.47 15.91 18.53
N ALA A 66 -6.07 14.64 18.48
CA ALA A 66 -6.00 13.89 17.23
C ALA A 66 -7.35 13.80 16.50
N SER A 67 -8.50 13.95 17.17
CA SER A 67 -9.83 13.92 16.54
C SER A 67 -10.11 15.16 15.68
N ASN A 68 -9.38 16.25 15.92
CA ASN A 68 -9.47 17.49 15.16
C ASN A 68 -8.40 17.61 14.06
N LEU A 69 -7.42 16.70 14.00
CA LEU A 69 -6.34 16.72 13.02
C LEU A 69 -6.74 15.98 11.74
N LEU A 70 -6.55 16.64 10.59
CA LEU A 70 -6.62 16.02 9.27
C LEU A 70 -5.21 15.67 8.78
N LEU A 71 -4.98 14.41 8.40
CA LEU A 71 -3.68 13.93 7.93
C LEU A 71 -3.55 14.09 6.42
N ARG A 72 -2.33 14.34 5.92
CA ARG A 72 -2.02 14.50 4.49
C ARG A 72 -2.48 13.34 3.61
N GLY A 73 -2.41 12.11 4.12
CA GLY A 73 -2.82 10.91 3.39
C GLY A 73 -4.31 10.58 3.46
N SER A 74 -5.11 11.40 4.14
CA SER A 74 -6.56 11.17 4.28
C SER A 74 -7.34 11.81 3.13
N THR A 75 -8.32 11.08 2.59
CA THR A 75 -9.28 11.61 1.62
C THR A 75 -10.55 12.04 2.33
N LEU A 76 -11.03 13.25 2.08
CA LEU A 76 -12.32 13.71 2.59
C LEU A 76 -13.46 12.96 1.90
N ARG A 77 -14.41 12.44 2.67
CA ARG A 77 -15.61 11.72 2.19
C ARG A 77 -16.83 12.14 3.00
N ASN A 78 -18.02 12.04 2.40
CA ASN A 78 -19.32 12.39 3.00
C ASN A 78 -19.37 13.82 3.57
N THR A 79 -18.62 14.75 2.99
CA THR A 79 -18.59 16.16 3.39
C THR A 79 -18.23 17.01 2.19
N ARG A 80 -19.02 18.06 1.89
CA ARG A 80 -18.83 18.91 0.71
C ARG A 80 -17.55 19.73 0.74
N TRP A 81 -17.21 20.28 1.90
CA TRP A 81 -16.01 21.09 2.09
C TRP A 81 -15.55 21.00 3.54
N ALA A 82 -14.24 21.16 3.76
CA ALA A 82 -13.64 21.31 5.07
C ALA A 82 -12.67 22.49 5.04
N ALA A 83 -12.76 23.38 6.03
CA ALA A 83 -11.82 24.48 6.21
C ALA A 83 -10.99 24.23 7.46
N GLY A 84 -9.68 24.49 7.38
CA GLY A 84 -8.75 24.26 8.47
C GLY A 84 -7.46 25.05 8.29
N VAL A 85 -6.64 25.03 9.34
CA VAL A 85 -5.31 25.67 9.36
C VAL A 85 -4.25 24.58 9.17
N VAL A 86 -3.27 24.84 8.30
CA VAL A 86 -2.16 23.92 8.08
C VAL A 86 -1.16 24.07 9.22
N VAL A 87 -0.96 22.98 9.99
CA VAL A 87 -0.04 22.94 11.14
C VAL A 87 1.34 22.39 10.75
N TYR A 88 1.37 21.30 9.97
CA TYR A 88 2.61 20.65 9.53
C TYR A 88 2.71 20.63 8.01
N THR A 89 3.93 20.82 7.49
CA THR A 89 4.17 20.83 6.04
C THR A 89 5.36 19.96 5.63
N GLY A 90 5.35 19.46 4.39
CA GLY A 90 6.47 18.71 3.83
C GLY A 90 6.87 17.48 4.66
N THR A 91 8.12 17.47 5.11
CA THR A 91 8.74 16.40 5.91
C THR A 91 8.20 16.30 7.34
N GLU A 92 7.53 17.34 7.83
CA GLU A 92 6.90 17.37 9.15
C GLU A 92 5.52 16.70 9.16
N THR A 93 5.03 16.26 8.01
CA THR A 93 3.77 15.50 7.96
C THR A 93 4.01 14.07 8.46
N LYS A 94 3.08 13.55 9.28
CA LYS A 94 3.20 12.21 9.90
C LYS A 94 3.44 11.08 8.89
N ILE A 95 2.90 11.19 7.67
CA ILE A 95 3.11 10.19 6.61
C ILE A 95 4.56 10.16 6.12
N VAL A 96 5.21 11.32 6.01
CA VAL A 96 6.60 11.41 5.55
C VAL A 96 7.56 11.01 6.66
N MET A 97 7.26 11.37 7.92
CA MET A 97 8.05 10.88 9.06
C MET A 97 8.00 9.37 9.24
N ASN A 98 6.92 8.70 8.79
CA ASN A 98 6.83 7.24 8.76
C ASN A 98 7.36 6.63 7.45
N SER A 99 7.66 7.44 6.44
CA SER A 99 8.29 6.94 5.21
C SER A 99 9.80 6.88 5.40
N SER A 100 10.41 5.77 4.98
CA SER A 100 11.87 5.67 4.87
C SER A 100 12.32 6.16 3.49
N ASP A 101 13.50 6.78 3.44
CA ASP A 101 14.13 7.11 2.17
C ASP A 101 14.31 5.83 1.34
N PRO A 102 13.97 5.85 0.04
CA PRO A 102 14.06 4.65 -0.78
C PRO A 102 15.52 4.19 -0.84
N PRO A 103 15.84 2.98 -0.35
CA PRO A 103 17.20 2.48 -0.43
C PRO A 103 17.57 2.25 -1.90
N SER A 104 18.84 2.46 -2.26
CA SER A 104 19.36 2.02 -3.55
C SER A 104 19.27 0.50 -3.62
N LYS A 105 18.39 -0.01 -4.47
CA LYS A 105 18.21 -1.46 -4.67
C LYS A 105 19.35 -1.97 -5.54
N LEU A 106 20.41 -2.47 -4.92
CA LEU A 106 21.37 -3.34 -5.60
C LEU A 106 20.77 -4.75 -5.62
N SER A 107 20.82 -5.41 -6.77
CA SER A 107 20.30 -6.78 -6.90
C SER A 107 21.23 -7.77 -6.18
N ASN A 108 20.67 -8.84 -5.65
CA ASN A 108 21.47 -9.95 -5.11
C ASN A 108 22.37 -10.58 -6.19
N MET A 109 21.92 -10.57 -7.44
CA MET A 109 22.71 -11.03 -8.59
C MET A 109 23.94 -10.14 -8.81
N GLU A 110 23.79 -8.81 -8.73
CA GLU A 110 24.89 -7.86 -8.84
C GLU A 110 25.94 -8.06 -7.74
N SER A 111 25.48 -8.27 -6.51
CA SER A 111 26.38 -8.57 -5.37
C SER A 111 27.19 -9.84 -5.60
N THR A 112 26.56 -10.87 -6.15
CA THR A 112 27.21 -12.15 -6.48
C THR A 112 28.23 -11.98 -7.61
N VAL A 113 27.88 -11.26 -8.68
CA VAL A 113 28.79 -10.96 -9.80
C VAL A 113 29.99 -10.16 -9.30
N ASN A 114 29.78 -9.14 -8.47
CA ASN A 114 30.88 -8.35 -7.88
C ASN A 114 31.82 -9.22 -7.04
N THR A 115 31.27 -10.16 -6.26
CA THR A 115 32.06 -11.12 -5.49
C THR A 115 32.89 -12.03 -6.41
N MET A 116 32.31 -12.53 -7.50
CA MET A 116 33.03 -13.33 -8.50
C MET A 116 34.13 -12.55 -9.20
N VAL A 117 33.90 -11.27 -9.52
CA VAL A 117 34.91 -10.39 -10.14
C VAL A 117 36.11 -10.21 -9.21
N TRP A 118 35.90 -10.05 -7.90
CA TRP A 118 37.00 -10.01 -6.93
C TRP A 118 37.81 -11.32 -6.89
N ILE A 119 37.14 -12.47 -6.98
CA ILE A 119 37.80 -13.78 -7.02
C ILE A 119 38.64 -13.91 -8.31
N ILE A 120 38.10 -13.51 -9.46
CA ILE A 120 38.81 -13.56 -10.75
C ILE A 120 40.00 -12.61 -10.75
N LEU A 121 39.84 -11.37 -10.25
CA LEU A 121 40.92 -10.38 -10.15
C LEU A 121 42.06 -10.89 -9.26
N PHE A 122 41.72 -11.51 -8.13
CA PHE A 122 42.70 -12.14 -7.26
C PHE A 122 43.43 -13.28 -7.97
N ALA A 123 42.70 -14.17 -8.66
CA ALA A 123 43.29 -15.25 -9.44
C ALA A 123 44.20 -14.72 -10.57
N GLN A 124 43.82 -13.64 -11.25
CA GLN A 124 44.61 -12.98 -12.30
C GLN A 124 45.92 -12.38 -11.73
N ALA A 125 45.87 -11.75 -10.56
CA ALA A 125 47.06 -11.22 -9.89
C ALA A 125 48.03 -12.36 -9.53
N VAL A 126 47.51 -13.47 -8.98
CA VAL A 126 48.32 -14.66 -8.64
C VAL A 126 48.94 -15.29 -9.90
N LEU A 127 48.15 -15.48 -10.96
CA LEU A 127 48.63 -16.05 -12.22
C LEU A 127 49.71 -15.15 -12.86
N SER A 128 49.52 -13.84 -12.85
CA SER A 128 50.51 -12.88 -13.37
C SER A 128 51.82 -12.95 -12.57
N ALA A 129 51.74 -13.09 -11.24
CA ALA A 129 52.91 -13.26 -10.39
C ALA A 129 53.66 -14.58 -10.70
N ILE A 130 52.94 -15.68 -10.89
CA ILE A 130 53.54 -16.96 -11.28
C ILE A 130 54.21 -16.86 -12.66
N SER A 131 53.57 -16.21 -13.63
CA SER A 131 54.14 -16.00 -14.97
C SER A 131 55.40 -15.15 -14.95
N VAL A 132 55.48 -14.14 -14.08
CA VAL A 132 56.73 -13.36 -13.88
C VAL A 132 57.82 -14.23 -13.29
N VAL A 133 57.54 -15.02 -12.25
CA VAL A 133 58.55 -15.94 -11.67
C VAL A 133 59.02 -16.95 -12.70
N ALA A 134 58.12 -17.51 -13.49
CA ALA A 134 58.47 -18.44 -14.57
C ALA A 134 59.31 -17.75 -15.66
N PHE A 135 59.01 -16.50 -16.00
CA PHE A 135 59.79 -15.70 -16.93
C PHE A 135 61.20 -15.44 -16.40
N VAL A 136 61.36 -15.05 -15.14
CA VAL A 136 62.66 -14.82 -14.50
C VAL A 136 63.51 -16.10 -14.49
N ILE A 137 62.91 -17.24 -14.15
CA ILE A 137 63.60 -18.54 -14.21
C ILE A 137 64.02 -18.89 -15.64
N TRP A 138 63.14 -18.69 -16.62
CA TRP A 138 63.44 -18.97 -18.02
C TRP A 138 64.55 -18.07 -18.55
N LYS A 139 64.50 -16.76 -18.25
CA LYS A 139 65.54 -15.79 -18.58
C LYS A 139 66.89 -16.25 -18.01
N SER A 140 66.96 -16.55 -16.71
CA SER A 140 68.19 -17.02 -16.06
C SER A 140 68.77 -18.32 -16.64
N LEU A 141 67.97 -19.17 -17.29
CA LEU A 141 68.43 -20.45 -17.85
C LEU A 141 68.85 -20.36 -19.33
N TYR A 142 68.33 -19.39 -20.09
CA TYR A 142 68.48 -19.32 -21.55
C TYR A 142 69.03 -17.98 -22.05
N GLU A 143 69.53 -17.12 -21.14
CA GLU A 143 70.09 -15.80 -21.45
C GLU A 143 71.22 -15.87 -22.50
N GLU A 144 72.13 -16.85 -22.40
CA GLU A 144 73.26 -16.98 -23.32
C GLU A 144 72.86 -17.41 -24.75
N ASP A 145 71.75 -18.13 -24.90
CA ASP A 145 71.28 -18.69 -26.19
C ASP A 145 70.32 -17.76 -26.94
N THR A 146 69.94 -16.62 -26.35
CA THR A 146 68.88 -15.72 -26.84
C THR A 146 69.40 -14.38 -27.37
N TRP A 147 70.61 -14.36 -27.93
CA TRP A 147 71.28 -13.15 -28.46
C TRP A 147 70.45 -12.31 -29.46
N TYR A 148 69.47 -12.91 -30.14
CA TYR A 148 68.64 -12.27 -31.16
C TYR A 148 67.40 -11.55 -30.59
N LEU A 149 67.08 -11.72 -29.30
CA LEU A 149 65.97 -11.02 -28.62
C LEU A 149 66.38 -9.63 -28.10
N CYS A 150 67.67 -9.31 -28.13
CA CYS A 150 68.23 -8.02 -27.77
C CYS A 150 68.21 -7.04 -28.95
N GLU A 151 67.31 -6.05 -28.93
CA GLU A 151 67.29 -4.96 -29.91
C GLU A 151 68.14 -3.78 -29.40
N SER A 152 69.39 -3.71 -29.85
CA SER A 152 70.27 -2.55 -29.60
C SER A 152 69.96 -1.42 -30.58
N GLY A 153 69.04 -0.53 -30.23
CA GLY A 153 68.76 0.68 -31.02
C GLY A 153 68.04 1.76 -30.21
N ASP A 154 68.49 3.01 -30.35
CA ASP A 154 67.97 4.21 -29.66
C ASP A 154 66.53 4.63 -30.08
N ASP A 155 65.84 3.86 -30.92
CA ASP A 155 64.56 4.24 -31.55
C ASP A 155 63.31 3.50 -30.98
N ALA A 156 63.37 2.97 -29.76
CA ALA A 156 62.24 2.27 -29.13
C ALA A 156 61.37 3.17 -28.22
N PRO A 157 60.02 3.03 -28.24
CA PRO A 157 59.14 3.89 -27.46
C PRO A 157 59.02 3.42 -26.00
N THR A 158 59.39 4.29 -25.06
CA THR A 158 59.07 4.27 -23.61
C THR A 158 59.92 3.38 -22.69
N GLU A 159 60.56 3.98 -21.68
CA GLU A 159 61.45 3.30 -20.70
C GLU A 159 60.79 2.21 -19.85
N LEU A 160 59.46 2.16 -19.76
CA LEU A 160 58.75 1.18 -18.94
C LEU A 160 58.85 -0.27 -19.48
N PHE A 161 59.22 -0.43 -20.76
CA PHE A 161 59.32 -1.73 -21.45
C PHE A 161 60.71 -1.99 -22.05
N ARG A 162 61.72 -1.18 -21.67
CA ARG A 162 63.09 -1.32 -22.16
C ARG A 162 63.72 -2.56 -21.51
N GLU A 163 63.95 -3.60 -22.32
CA GLU A 163 64.84 -4.70 -21.95
C GLU A 163 66.25 -4.26 -22.34
N ASP A 164 66.92 -3.61 -21.41
CA ASP A 164 68.30 -3.15 -21.60
C ASP A 164 69.27 -4.32 -21.54
N CYS A 165 70.07 -4.49 -22.59
CA CYS A 165 71.12 -5.50 -22.68
C CYS A 165 72.44 -5.04 -22.01
N ASP A 166 72.37 -3.98 -21.20
CA ASP A 166 73.47 -3.52 -20.35
C ASP A 166 73.09 -3.85 -18.90
N ASP A 167 73.98 -4.53 -18.18
CA ASP A 167 73.83 -5.09 -16.82
C ASP A 167 73.46 -4.07 -15.71
N THR A 168 73.10 -2.84 -16.08
CA THR A 168 72.95 -1.69 -15.19
C THR A 168 71.54 -1.11 -15.12
N ALA A 169 70.61 -1.52 -15.99
CA ALA A 169 69.20 -1.16 -15.85
C ALA A 169 68.41 -2.42 -15.54
N GLU A 170 67.94 -2.53 -14.28
CA GLU A 170 66.94 -3.51 -13.86
C GLU A 170 65.82 -3.53 -14.90
N SER A 171 65.81 -4.51 -15.82
CA SER A 171 64.67 -4.76 -16.69
C SER A 171 63.49 -4.87 -15.74
N SER A 172 62.58 -3.89 -15.77
CA SER A 172 61.61 -3.70 -14.71
C SER A 172 60.75 -4.96 -14.60
N GLU A 173 61.12 -5.89 -13.70
CA GLU A 173 60.36 -7.11 -13.41
C GLU A 173 58.91 -6.73 -13.04
N PHE A 174 58.80 -5.54 -12.46
CA PHE A 174 57.55 -4.85 -12.19
C PHE A 174 56.77 -4.45 -13.46
N GLY A 175 57.43 -3.95 -14.50
CA GLY A 175 56.82 -3.69 -15.82
C GLY A 175 56.30 -4.96 -16.49
N GLN A 176 57.04 -6.06 -16.38
CA GLN A 176 56.64 -7.35 -16.97
C GLN A 176 55.43 -7.98 -16.27
N TYR A 177 55.28 -7.75 -14.96
CA TYR A 177 54.06 -8.07 -14.22
C TYR A 177 52.82 -7.38 -14.82
N PHE A 178 52.90 -6.08 -15.14
CA PHE A 178 51.80 -5.38 -15.81
C PHE A 178 51.56 -5.87 -17.23
N THR A 179 52.60 -6.26 -17.97
CA THR A 179 52.46 -6.88 -19.30
C THR A 179 51.63 -8.17 -19.21
N PHE A 180 51.88 -9.04 -18.23
CA PHE A 180 51.07 -10.24 -18.03
C PHE A 180 49.65 -9.94 -17.55
N ILE A 181 49.46 -8.93 -16.69
CA ILE A 181 48.10 -8.48 -16.31
C ILE A 181 47.31 -8.03 -17.54
N ILE A 182 47.92 -7.24 -18.43
CA ILE A 182 47.28 -6.77 -19.67
C ILE A 182 46.98 -7.95 -20.60
N LEU A 183 47.91 -8.90 -20.74
CA LEU A 183 47.71 -10.12 -21.52
C LEU A 183 46.50 -10.93 -21.02
N TYR A 184 46.32 -10.99 -19.69
CA TYR A 184 45.21 -11.68 -19.04
C TYR A 184 43.96 -10.81 -18.82
N ASN A 185 43.89 -9.59 -19.36
CA ASN A 185 42.75 -8.68 -19.18
C ASN A 185 41.42 -9.31 -19.65
N ASN A 186 41.46 -10.22 -20.62
CA ASN A 186 40.29 -10.95 -21.12
C ASN A 186 39.60 -11.86 -20.07
N PHE A 187 40.22 -12.14 -18.92
CA PHE A 187 39.56 -12.88 -17.84
C PHE A 187 38.43 -12.09 -17.17
N ILE A 188 38.49 -10.75 -17.22
CA ILE A 188 37.40 -9.87 -16.76
C ILE A 188 36.75 -9.27 -18.01
N PRO A 189 35.77 -9.95 -18.63
CA PRO A 189 35.06 -9.39 -19.76
C PRO A 189 34.28 -8.15 -19.31
N ILE A 190 34.74 -6.96 -19.72
CA ILE A 190 34.03 -5.69 -19.50
C ILE A 190 32.60 -5.77 -20.07
N SER A 191 32.42 -6.58 -21.11
CA SER A 191 31.11 -6.86 -21.71
C SER A 191 30.12 -7.53 -20.76
N LEU A 192 30.55 -8.22 -19.70
CA LEU A 192 29.65 -8.94 -18.78
C LEU A 192 28.59 -8.00 -18.17
N TYR A 193 29.02 -6.88 -17.60
CA TYR A 193 28.10 -5.91 -16.98
C TYR A 193 27.13 -5.32 -18.00
N VAL A 194 27.63 -4.94 -19.18
CA VAL A 194 26.79 -4.41 -20.26
C VAL A 194 25.77 -5.45 -20.73
N THR A 195 26.17 -6.72 -20.82
CA THR A 195 25.25 -7.80 -21.22
C THR A 195 24.18 -8.07 -20.17
N ILE A 196 24.52 -8.06 -18.88
CA ILE A 196 23.55 -8.24 -17.79
C ILE A 196 22.52 -7.11 -17.79
N GLU A 197 22.97 -5.86 -17.90
CA GLU A 197 22.07 -4.71 -17.99
C GLU A 197 21.15 -4.77 -19.21
N MET A 198 21.70 -5.16 -20.37
CA MET A 198 20.91 -5.30 -21.58
C MET A 198 19.86 -6.42 -21.45
N VAL A 199 20.21 -7.55 -20.82
CA VAL A 199 19.26 -8.64 -20.55
C VAL A 199 18.17 -8.19 -19.59
N ASN A 200 18.52 -7.54 -18.47
CA ASN A 200 17.56 -7.02 -17.51
C ASN A 200 16.60 -6.00 -18.14
N TYR A 201 17.12 -5.14 -19.02
CA TYR A 201 16.31 -4.17 -19.76
C TYR A 201 15.32 -4.86 -20.71
N VAL A 202 15.77 -5.86 -21.49
CA VAL A 202 14.87 -6.60 -22.40
C VAL A 202 13.83 -7.40 -21.61
N GLN A 203 14.21 -8.01 -20.49
CA GLN A 203 13.26 -8.72 -19.63
C GLN A 203 12.20 -7.78 -19.02
N ALA A 204 12.60 -6.58 -18.61
CA ALA A 204 11.66 -5.56 -18.15
C ALA A 204 10.64 -5.18 -19.25
N LEU A 205 11.09 -5.03 -20.50
CA LEU A 205 10.19 -4.78 -21.63
C LEU A 205 9.21 -5.94 -21.87
N TRP A 206 9.64 -7.20 -21.70
CA TRP A 206 8.75 -8.34 -21.81
C TRP A 206 7.67 -8.36 -20.73
N LEU A 207 8.03 -7.97 -19.50
CA LEU A 207 7.07 -7.83 -18.41
C LEU A 207 6.02 -6.75 -18.74
N ASP A 208 6.46 -5.61 -19.27
CA ASP A 208 5.59 -4.48 -19.60
C ASP A 208 4.66 -4.77 -20.80
N TRP A 209 5.05 -5.68 -21.70
CA TRP A 209 4.28 -6.07 -22.88
C TRP A 209 3.40 -7.30 -22.66
N ASP A 210 3.34 -7.84 -21.45
CA ASP A 210 2.54 -9.02 -21.16
C ASP A 210 1.06 -8.67 -20.97
N ILE A 211 0.21 -9.26 -21.82
CA ILE A 211 -1.24 -9.10 -21.76
C ILE A 211 -1.86 -9.87 -20.58
N GLU A 212 -1.19 -10.91 -20.06
CA GLU A 212 -1.70 -11.66 -18.91
C GLU A 212 -1.59 -10.86 -17.61
N MET A 213 -0.68 -9.88 -17.54
CA MET A 213 -0.53 -8.97 -16.41
C MET A 213 -1.23 -7.61 -16.61
N TYR A 214 -2.07 -7.50 -17.65
CA TYR A 214 -2.85 -6.29 -17.91
C TYR A 214 -4.18 -6.30 -17.13
N HIS A 215 -4.48 -5.18 -16.46
CA HIS A 215 -5.72 -5.02 -15.71
C HIS A 215 -6.76 -4.24 -16.53
N GLU A 216 -7.80 -4.94 -16.99
CA GLU A 216 -8.83 -4.41 -17.89
C GLU A 216 -9.67 -3.28 -17.26
N GLU A 217 -10.09 -3.41 -16.00
CA GLU A 217 -11.00 -2.43 -15.37
C GLU A 217 -10.36 -1.03 -15.23
N THR A 218 -9.04 -0.94 -15.05
CA THR A 218 -8.32 0.33 -14.89
C THR A 218 -7.51 0.74 -16.11
N ASP A 219 -7.50 -0.07 -17.18
CA ASP A 219 -6.67 0.13 -18.37
C ASP A 219 -5.18 0.37 -18.02
N THR A 220 -4.66 -0.49 -17.13
CA THR A 220 -3.27 -0.37 -16.64
C THR A 220 -2.47 -1.64 -16.94
N PRO A 221 -1.39 -1.56 -17.72
CA PRO A 221 -0.44 -2.66 -17.87
C PRO A 221 0.47 -2.79 -16.64
N ALA A 222 1.17 -3.91 -16.53
CA ALA A 222 2.31 -4.03 -15.64
C ALA A 222 3.38 -3.00 -16.01
N LEU A 223 4.00 -2.38 -15.01
CA LEU A 223 5.05 -1.39 -15.22
C LEU A 223 6.27 -1.72 -14.35
N CYS A 224 7.34 -2.16 -15.00
CA CYS A 224 8.63 -2.39 -14.38
C CYS A 224 9.36 -1.07 -14.16
N ARG A 225 9.38 -0.58 -12.92
CA ARG A 225 10.10 0.66 -12.55
C ARG A 225 11.61 0.47 -12.38
N SER A 226 12.09 -0.77 -12.28
CA SER A 226 13.48 -1.09 -11.94
C SER A 226 13.92 -2.35 -12.67
N SER A 227 14.70 -2.19 -13.75
CA SER A 227 15.19 -3.30 -14.58
C SER A 227 16.03 -4.31 -13.79
N GLY A 228 16.94 -3.85 -12.93
CA GLY A 228 17.81 -4.74 -12.13
C GLY A 228 17.07 -5.62 -11.13
N ALA A 229 15.86 -5.22 -10.68
CA ALA A 229 15.07 -5.99 -9.74
C ALA A 229 14.25 -7.11 -10.40
N CYS A 230 14.11 -7.09 -11.74
CA CYS A 230 13.35 -8.10 -12.47
C CYS A 230 13.97 -9.49 -12.29
N ALA A 231 15.30 -9.58 -12.23
CA ALA A 231 16.01 -10.84 -12.02
C ALA A 231 15.77 -11.45 -10.62
N ASP A 232 15.47 -10.61 -9.62
CA ASP A 232 15.29 -11.05 -8.24
C ASP A 232 13.88 -11.63 -7.97
N LEU A 233 12.91 -11.42 -8.87
CA LEU A 233 11.54 -11.91 -8.72
C LEU A 233 11.46 -13.44 -8.58
N GLY A 234 12.38 -14.17 -9.24
CA GLY A 234 12.45 -15.63 -9.13
C GLY A 234 13.08 -16.16 -7.84
N MET A 235 13.63 -15.28 -7.00
CA MET A 235 14.37 -15.63 -5.77
C MET A 235 13.63 -15.22 -4.49
N ILE A 236 12.39 -14.74 -4.58
CA ILE A 236 11.63 -14.29 -3.41
C ILE A 236 11.20 -15.48 -2.55
N GLU A 237 11.49 -15.43 -1.25
CA GLU A 237 11.07 -16.46 -0.28
C GLU A 237 9.85 -16.03 0.54
N TYR A 238 9.77 -14.73 0.85
CA TYR A 238 8.71 -14.17 1.70
C TYR A 238 7.93 -13.12 0.91
N ILE A 239 6.60 -13.28 0.88
CA ILE A 239 5.68 -12.27 0.34
C ILE A 239 4.97 -11.63 1.53
N PHE A 240 5.30 -10.37 1.79
CA PHE A 240 4.55 -9.52 2.72
C PHE A 240 3.43 -8.84 1.95
N SER A 241 2.19 -9.18 2.27
CA SER A 241 1.01 -8.61 1.62
C SER A 241 0.20 -7.79 2.62
N ASP A 242 -0.27 -6.62 2.18
CA ASP A 242 -1.23 -5.84 2.94
C ASP A 242 -2.64 -6.41 2.75
N LYS A 243 -3.47 -6.40 3.78
CA LYS A 243 -4.85 -6.88 3.66
C LYS A 243 -5.67 -5.92 2.82
N THR A 244 -5.67 -4.64 3.20
CA THR A 244 -6.62 -3.67 2.67
C THR A 244 -6.07 -3.05 1.40
N GLY A 245 -6.80 -3.19 0.29
CA GLY A 245 -6.36 -2.66 -1.01
C GLY A 245 -5.38 -3.54 -1.80
N THR A 246 -4.91 -4.66 -1.23
CA THR A 246 -4.18 -5.70 -1.98
C THR A 246 -4.95 -7.02 -1.99
N LEU A 247 -5.17 -7.65 -0.83
CA LEU A 247 -5.91 -8.91 -0.75
C LEU A 247 -7.42 -8.73 -0.92
N THR A 248 -7.97 -7.62 -0.39
CA THR A 248 -9.41 -7.35 -0.44
C THR A 248 -9.69 -6.09 -1.26
N ARG A 249 -10.63 -6.18 -2.22
CA ARG A 249 -11.31 -5.01 -2.78
C ARG A 249 -12.10 -4.37 -1.63
N ASN A 250 -11.97 -3.06 -1.40
CA ASN A 250 -12.67 -2.33 -0.32
C ASN A 250 -14.17 -2.18 -0.64
N VAL A 251 -14.83 -3.29 -0.95
CA VAL A 251 -16.23 -3.43 -1.36
C VAL A 251 -16.80 -4.56 -0.51
N MET A 252 -17.79 -4.22 0.32
CA MET A 252 -18.48 -5.18 1.17
C MET A 252 -19.80 -5.57 0.53
N GLU A 253 -20.09 -6.87 0.48
CA GLU A 253 -21.32 -7.40 -0.10
C GLU A 253 -22.06 -8.29 0.91
N PHE A 254 -23.37 -8.09 1.03
CA PHE A 254 -24.22 -9.00 1.78
C PHE A 254 -24.41 -10.32 0.99
N ARG A 255 -23.91 -11.43 1.56
CA ARG A 255 -23.93 -12.76 0.91
C ARG A 255 -24.89 -13.75 1.56
N ARG A 256 -24.96 -13.79 2.89
CA ARG A 256 -25.75 -14.77 3.65
C ARG A 256 -26.28 -14.20 4.95
N CYS A 257 -27.35 -14.82 5.45
CA CYS A 257 -27.85 -14.62 6.80
C CYS A 257 -28.50 -15.89 7.36
N SER A 258 -28.64 -15.94 8.68
CA SER A 258 -29.44 -16.94 9.35
C SER A 258 -30.59 -16.25 10.09
N VAL A 259 -31.82 -16.70 9.82
CA VAL A 259 -33.04 -16.17 10.43
C VAL A 259 -33.89 -17.34 10.91
N ALA A 260 -34.30 -17.31 12.18
CA ALA A 260 -35.13 -18.36 12.80
C ALA A 260 -34.64 -19.80 12.51
N SER A 261 -33.32 -20.03 12.66
CA SER A 261 -32.65 -21.31 12.39
C SER A 261 -32.60 -21.76 10.92
N THR A 262 -33.05 -20.94 9.99
CA THR A 262 -32.93 -21.17 8.54
C THR A 262 -31.78 -20.33 7.98
N VAL A 263 -30.93 -20.93 7.16
CA VAL A 263 -29.81 -20.23 6.49
C VAL A 263 -30.23 -19.88 5.07
N TYR A 264 -30.06 -18.60 4.72
CA TYR A 264 -30.39 -18.04 3.41
C TYR A 264 -29.13 -17.51 2.71
N GLY A 265 -29.05 -17.71 1.39
CA GLY A 265 -28.00 -17.14 0.54
C GLY A 265 -27.23 -18.18 -0.29
N ALA A 266 -26.41 -17.69 -1.22
CA ALA A 266 -25.67 -18.53 -2.17
C ALA A 266 -24.53 -19.31 -1.48
N PRO A 267 -24.22 -20.55 -1.93
CA PRO A 267 -23.04 -21.30 -1.45
C PRO A 267 -21.74 -20.52 -1.72
N PRO A 268 -20.62 -20.87 -1.07
CA PRO A 268 -19.39 -20.10 -1.24
C PRO A 268 -18.94 -20.31 -2.68
N GLU A 269 -19.04 -19.26 -3.49
CA GLU A 269 -18.39 -19.24 -4.80
C GLU A 269 -16.89 -19.23 -4.53
N ASN A 270 -16.24 -20.37 -4.76
CA ASN A 270 -14.78 -20.58 -4.74
C ASN A 270 -14.07 -20.58 -3.38
N ASP A 271 -14.66 -21.17 -2.34
CA ASP A 271 -13.81 -22.00 -1.47
C ASP A 271 -13.79 -23.38 -2.11
N GLU A 272 -12.63 -23.82 -2.59
CA GLU A 272 -12.41 -25.25 -2.79
C GLU A 272 -12.96 -25.96 -1.55
N ALA A 273 -13.90 -26.88 -1.76
CA ALA A 273 -14.55 -27.65 -0.72
C ALA A 273 -13.58 -28.60 0.03
N GLY A 274 -12.28 -28.28 0.06
CA GLY A 274 -11.18 -29.10 0.56
C GLY A 274 -10.43 -28.56 1.78
N ASP A 275 -10.57 -27.29 2.18
CA ASP A 275 -9.70 -26.70 3.24
C ASP A 275 -10.44 -25.99 4.40
N LEU A 276 -11.76 -26.18 4.50
CA LEU A 276 -12.47 -25.86 5.74
C LEU A 276 -12.12 -26.92 6.80
N PRO A 277 -11.71 -26.55 8.03
CA PRO A 277 -11.51 -27.50 9.11
C PRO A 277 -12.73 -28.42 9.24
N ASP A 278 -12.50 -29.73 9.40
CA ASP A 278 -13.55 -30.76 9.40
C ASP A 278 -14.73 -30.44 10.35
N GLU A 279 -14.51 -29.64 11.39
CA GLU A 279 -15.57 -29.17 12.31
C GLU A 279 -16.59 -28.22 11.67
N ILE A 280 -16.19 -27.40 10.68
CA ILE A 280 -17.07 -26.51 9.92
C ILE A 280 -17.70 -27.26 8.74
N ALA A 281 -16.98 -28.20 8.12
CA ALA A 281 -17.52 -29.09 7.10
C ALA A 281 -18.55 -30.09 7.68
N ALA A 282 -18.39 -30.49 8.95
CA ALA A 282 -19.33 -31.33 9.68
C ALA A 282 -20.60 -30.58 10.12
N ALA A 283 -20.57 -29.26 10.20
CA ALA A 283 -21.76 -28.42 10.18
C ALA A 283 -22.33 -28.38 8.75
N LYS A 284 -22.63 -29.55 8.17
CA LYS A 284 -23.56 -29.63 7.04
C LYS A 284 -24.83 -28.92 7.50
N PRO A 285 -25.23 -27.78 6.90
CA PRO A 285 -26.49 -27.19 7.25
C PRO A 285 -27.55 -28.25 6.98
N SER A 286 -28.34 -28.54 8.01
CA SER A 286 -29.52 -29.38 7.88
C SER A 286 -30.32 -28.87 6.68
N SER A 287 -30.46 -29.73 5.65
CA SER A 287 -31.50 -29.72 4.61
C SER A 287 -31.82 -28.38 3.92
N GLU A 288 -31.58 -28.35 2.60
CA GLU A 288 -32.06 -27.32 1.65
C GLU A 288 -31.51 -25.91 1.87
N TRP A 289 -30.47 -25.57 1.08
CA TRP A 289 -30.09 -24.19 0.88
C TRP A 289 -31.26 -23.43 0.26
N THR A 290 -31.83 -22.50 1.01
CA THR A 290 -32.89 -21.64 0.52
C THR A 290 -32.27 -20.40 -0.11
N GLY A 291 -32.59 -20.17 -1.39
CA GLY A 291 -32.14 -18.98 -2.11
C GLY A 291 -32.61 -17.70 -1.41
N LEU A 292 -31.94 -16.59 -1.70
CA LEU A 292 -32.32 -15.30 -1.14
C LEU A 292 -33.76 -14.90 -1.54
N ASP A 293 -34.24 -15.41 -2.67
CA ASP A 293 -35.62 -15.26 -3.16
C ASP A 293 -36.66 -15.83 -2.18
N ALA A 294 -36.33 -16.92 -1.49
CA ALA A 294 -37.22 -17.50 -0.48
C ALA A 294 -37.33 -16.61 0.77
N LEU A 295 -36.23 -15.93 1.13
CA LEU A 295 -36.24 -14.93 2.21
C LEU A 295 -37.08 -13.72 1.81
N VAL A 296 -36.89 -13.21 0.58
CA VAL A 296 -37.68 -12.10 0.02
C VAL A 296 -39.17 -12.43 0.11
N ALA A 297 -39.58 -13.59 -0.42
CA ALA A 297 -40.99 -13.98 -0.45
C ALA A 297 -41.63 -14.03 0.95
N LYS A 298 -40.91 -14.53 1.96
CA LYS A 298 -41.41 -14.55 3.33
C LYS A 298 -41.43 -13.17 3.97
N ALA A 299 -40.35 -12.40 3.82
CA ALA A 299 -40.22 -11.06 4.37
C ALA A 299 -41.28 -10.11 3.79
N THR A 300 -41.63 -10.23 2.51
CA THR A 300 -42.60 -9.33 1.87
C THR A 300 -44.06 -9.74 2.11
N THR A 301 -44.34 -11.01 2.40
CA THR A 301 -45.72 -11.54 2.46
C THR A 301 -46.31 -11.52 3.86
N ASP A 302 -45.50 -11.80 4.89
CA ASP A 302 -45.99 -11.93 6.26
C ASP A 302 -45.30 -10.92 7.19
N PRO A 303 -45.98 -9.83 7.58
CA PRO A 303 -45.47 -8.83 8.52
C PRO A 303 -45.21 -9.34 9.94
N THR A 304 -45.67 -10.56 10.27
CA THR A 304 -45.44 -11.21 11.57
C THR A 304 -44.33 -12.26 11.54
N SER A 305 -43.75 -12.50 10.35
CA SER A 305 -42.65 -13.43 10.20
C SER A 305 -41.35 -12.90 10.80
N ALA A 306 -40.53 -13.80 11.34
CA ALA A 306 -39.19 -13.45 11.82
C ALA A 306 -38.31 -12.92 10.68
N GLU A 307 -38.56 -13.39 9.46
CA GLU A 307 -37.95 -12.92 8.21
C GLU A 307 -38.25 -11.44 7.96
N TYR A 308 -39.50 -11.01 8.10
CA TYR A 308 -39.86 -9.59 7.97
C TYR A 308 -39.17 -8.73 9.03
N GLU A 309 -39.23 -9.13 10.31
CA GLU A 309 -38.58 -8.37 11.39
C GLU A 309 -37.06 -8.28 11.23
N PHE A 310 -36.43 -9.35 10.73
CA PHE A 310 -34.99 -9.37 10.45
C PHE A 310 -34.60 -8.38 9.36
N VAL A 311 -35.27 -8.42 8.20
CA VAL A 311 -34.98 -7.51 7.09
C VAL A 311 -35.34 -6.07 7.45
N LEU A 312 -36.44 -5.86 8.16
CA LEU A 312 -36.82 -4.55 8.69
C LEU A 312 -35.75 -4.00 9.64
N SER A 313 -35.21 -4.84 10.52
CA SER A 313 -34.13 -4.44 11.43
C SER A 313 -32.87 -4.02 10.65
N MET A 314 -32.52 -4.73 9.58
CA MET A 314 -31.40 -4.33 8.70
C MET A 314 -31.62 -2.96 8.04
N ALA A 315 -32.87 -2.61 7.69
CA ALA A 315 -33.22 -1.36 7.03
C ALA A 315 -33.42 -0.17 7.99
N ILE A 316 -33.41 -0.38 9.31
CA ILE A 316 -33.66 0.67 10.31
C ILE A 316 -32.48 0.83 11.27
N ALA A 317 -31.84 -0.27 11.69
CA ALA A 317 -30.81 -0.26 12.73
C ALA A 317 -29.43 0.14 12.19
N HIS A 318 -29.33 1.31 11.57
CA HIS A 318 -28.09 1.82 10.96
C HIS A 318 -28.00 3.35 11.00
N THR A 319 -26.82 3.88 10.70
CA THR A 319 -26.59 5.33 10.59
C THR A 319 -26.53 5.85 9.16
N VAL A 320 -26.59 4.97 8.16
CA VAL A 320 -26.58 5.30 6.72
C VAL A 320 -27.56 6.43 6.37
N VAL A 321 -27.08 7.33 5.51
CA VAL A 321 -27.82 8.47 4.97
C VAL A 321 -28.02 8.25 3.47
N LEU A 322 -29.22 8.58 2.98
CA LEU A 322 -29.50 8.61 1.55
C LEU A 322 -29.28 10.04 1.04
N GLU A 323 -28.27 10.23 0.18
CA GLU A 323 -28.03 11.51 -0.49
C GLU A 323 -28.36 11.41 -1.98
N LYS A 324 -28.82 12.51 -2.56
CA LYS A 324 -28.94 12.62 -4.02
C LYS A 324 -27.62 13.16 -4.55
N GLY A 325 -26.92 12.35 -5.32
CA GLY A 325 -25.73 12.76 -6.04
C GLY A 325 -26.04 13.85 -7.07
N ASP A 326 -24.99 14.48 -7.59
CA ASP A 326 -25.11 15.57 -8.57
C ASP A 326 -25.81 15.13 -9.87
N ASP A 327 -25.73 13.82 -10.19
CA ASP A 327 -26.39 13.17 -11.32
C ASP A 327 -27.89 12.87 -11.07
N GLY A 328 -28.42 13.23 -9.90
CA GLY A 328 -29.78 12.94 -9.47
C GLY A 328 -30.02 11.50 -9.03
N LYS A 329 -28.99 10.65 -9.03
CA LYS A 329 -29.04 9.28 -8.49
C LYS A 329 -28.99 9.30 -6.96
N GLU A 330 -29.78 8.43 -6.34
CA GLU A 330 -29.76 8.25 -4.90
C GLU A 330 -28.61 7.32 -4.52
N GLU A 331 -27.71 7.79 -3.66
CA GLU A 331 -26.55 7.07 -3.16
C GLU A 331 -26.61 6.94 -1.65
N LEU A 332 -26.30 5.73 -1.17
CA LEU A 332 -26.20 5.45 0.26
C LEU A 332 -24.80 5.82 0.75
N GLN A 333 -24.73 6.72 1.72
CA GLN A 333 -23.49 7.08 2.40
C GLN A 333 -23.50 6.54 3.83
N ALA A 334 -22.48 5.75 4.15
CA ALA A 334 -22.30 5.16 5.48
C ALA A 334 -20.93 5.53 6.07
N GLU A 335 -20.81 5.53 7.39
CA GLU A 335 -19.51 5.62 8.08
C GLU A 335 -18.69 4.33 7.88
N SER A 336 -19.37 3.20 7.74
CA SER A 336 -18.75 1.90 7.61
C SER A 336 -19.33 1.15 6.41
N PRO A 337 -18.49 0.53 5.55
CA PRO A 337 -18.96 -0.14 4.33
C PRO A 337 -19.79 -1.40 4.62
N ASP A 338 -19.68 -1.98 5.82
CA ASP A 338 -20.53 -3.09 6.27
C ASP A 338 -21.99 -2.66 6.50
N GLU A 339 -22.25 -1.50 7.12
CA GLU A 339 -23.58 -0.91 7.26
C GLU A 339 -24.19 -0.63 5.88
N GLU A 340 -23.39 -0.06 4.97
CA GLU A 340 -23.81 0.17 3.60
C GLU A 340 -24.22 -1.14 2.90
N ALA A 341 -23.42 -2.19 3.05
CA ALA A 341 -23.70 -3.51 2.49
C ALA A 341 -24.98 -4.13 3.08
N LEU A 342 -25.22 -3.95 4.38
CA LEU A 342 -26.44 -4.42 5.05
C LEU A 342 -27.69 -3.70 4.54
N VAL A 343 -27.65 -2.37 4.39
CA VAL A 343 -28.79 -1.59 3.87
C VAL A 343 -29.06 -1.91 2.39
N LYS A 344 -28.01 -2.03 1.58
CA LYS A 344 -28.11 -2.53 0.20
C LYS A 344 -28.68 -3.95 0.16
N GLY A 345 -28.26 -4.81 1.09
CA GLY A 345 -28.80 -6.15 1.29
C GLY A 345 -30.30 -6.14 1.60
N GLY A 346 -30.74 -5.28 2.53
CA GLY A 346 -32.16 -5.10 2.86
C GLY A 346 -33.00 -4.71 1.66
N THR A 347 -32.48 -3.81 0.81
CA THR A 347 -33.14 -3.41 -0.44
C THR A 347 -33.30 -4.58 -1.40
N ARG A 348 -32.27 -5.43 -1.56
CA ARG A 348 -32.36 -6.67 -2.34
C ARG A 348 -33.35 -7.69 -1.75
N LEU A 349 -33.61 -7.59 -0.44
CA LEU A 349 -34.54 -8.45 0.30
C LEU A 349 -36.00 -7.95 0.31
N GLY A 350 -36.29 -6.85 -0.40
CA GLY A 350 -37.65 -6.30 -0.53
C GLY A 350 -38.03 -5.24 0.50
N VAL A 351 -37.11 -4.80 1.36
CA VAL A 351 -37.30 -3.66 2.27
C VAL A 351 -36.27 -2.58 1.95
N GLU A 352 -36.72 -1.52 1.32
CA GLU A 352 -35.87 -0.43 0.83
C GLU A 352 -35.87 0.73 1.82
N PHE A 353 -34.68 1.20 2.22
CA PHE A 353 -34.54 2.40 3.03
C PHE A 353 -34.67 3.66 2.13
N ARG A 354 -35.64 4.53 2.44
CA ARG A 354 -35.98 5.74 1.66
C ARG A 354 -35.43 7.03 2.26
N GLY A 355 -34.64 6.93 3.32
CA GLY A 355 -34.04 8.08 4.00
C GLY A 355 -34.65 8.35 5.38
N LYS A 356 -34.29 9.50 5.94
CA LYS A 356 -34.78 9.98 7.24
C LYS A 356 -35.57 11.26 7.03
N ASP A 357 -36.78 11.31 7.56
CA ASP A 357 -37.60 12.52 7.62
C ASP A 357 -37.71 12.97 9.09
N GLY A 358 -37.00 14.05 9.41
CA GLY A 358 -36.84 14.53 10.78
C GLY A 358 -36.26 13.45 11.70
N ASN A 359 -37.09 12.96 12.63
CA ASN A 359 -36.72 11.93 13.59
C ASN A 359 -37.26 10.54 13.21
N SER A 360 -37.73 10.35 11.98
CA SER A 360 -38.31 9.08 11.51
C SER A 360 -37.47 8.46 10.39
N ALA A 361 -37.23 7.15 10.45
CA ALA A 361 -36.71 6.38 9.32
C ALA A 361 -37.87 5.98 8.41
N VAL A 362 -37.77 6.28 7.12
CA VAL A 362 -38.78 5.88 6.13
C VAL A 362 -38.25 4.64 5.40
N VAL A 363 -39.05 3.58 5.40
CA VAL A 363 -38.76 2.35 4.67
C VAL A 363 -39.93 2.00 3.75
N SER A 364 -39.63 1.46 2.57
CA SER A 364 -40.61 0.99 1.59
C SER A 364 -40.62 -0.53 1.60
N VAL A 365 -41.79 -1.13 1.85
CA VAL A 365 -42.02 -2.58 1.79
C VAL A 365 -43.06 -2.81 0.70
N ASN A 366 -42.69 -3.51 -0.39
CA ASN A 366 -43.57 -3.70 -1.56
C ASN A 366 -44.13 -2.40 -2.18
N GLY A 367 -43.43 -1.27 -2.02
CA GLY A 367 -43.90 0.04 -2.48
C GLY A 367 -44.82 0.77 -1.51
N GLU A 368 -45.14 0.18 -0.35
CA GLU A 368 -45.79 0.90 0.75
C GLU A 368 -44.75 1.53 1.68
N GLU A 369 -44.79 2.85 1.80
CA GLU A 369 -43.92 3.59 2.71
C GLU A 369 -44.43 3.51 4.15
N ARG A 370 -43.52 3.20 5.07
CA ARG A 370 -43.75 3.15 6.51
C ARG A 370 -42.70 4.01 7.19
N ALA A 371 -43.15 4.89 8.08
CA ALA A 371 -42.29 5.74 8.88
C ALA A 371 -42.18 5.19 10.30
N TYR A 372 -40.94 4.99 10.76
CA TYR A 372 -40.62 4.51 12.11
C TYR A 372 -39.95 5.64 12.87
N GLU A 373 -40.59 6.11 13.94
CA GLU A 373 -40.07 7.20 14.78
C GLU A 373 -38.87 6.69 15.59
N ILE A 374 -37.70 7.29 15.40
CA ILE A 374 -36.45 6.96 16.09
C ILE A 374 -36.42 7.67 17.44
N LEU A 375 -36.57 6.93 18.53
CA LEU A 375 -36.55 7.49 19.88
C LEU A 375 -35.12 7.71 20.40
N ALA A 376 -34.20 6.80 20.06
CA ALA A 376 -32.80 6.90 20.47
C ALA A 376 -31.89 6.10 19.55
N ILE A 377 -30.68 6.61 19.29
CA ILE A 377 -29.59 5.89 18.64
C ILE A 377 -28.44 5.81 19.61
N ILE A 378 -27.96 4.59 19.90
CA ILE A 378 -26.75 4.36 20.68
C ILE A 378 -25.65 3.92 19.70
N PRO A 379 -24.73 4.82 19.33
CA PRO A 379 -23.80 4.59 18.22
C PRO A 379 -22.84 3.44 18.49
N PHE A 380 -22.29 2.89 17.41
CA PHE A 380 -21.21 1.91 17.51
C PHE A 380 -19.99 2.53 18.21
N ASN A 381 -19.30 1.73 19.01
CA ASN A 381 -18.00 2.06 19.56
C ASN A 381 -17.21 0.75 19.68
N SER A 382 -15.93 0.77 19.35
CA SER A 382 -14.99 -0.36 19.44
C SER A 382 -15.00 -1.06 20.81
N THR A 383 -15.24 -0.32 21.91
CA THR A 383 -15.39 -0.92 23.25
C THR A 383 -16.71 -1.70 23.40
N ARG A 384 -17.81 -1.21 22.81
CA ARG A 384 -19.14 -1.83 22.89
C ARG A 384 -19.34 -2.96 21.89
N LYS A 385 -18.69 -2.87 20.71
CA LYS A 385 -18.85 -3.78 19.57
C LYS A 385 -20.31 -3.99 19.12
N ARG A 386 -21.17 -2.99 19.35
CA ARG A 386 -22.58 -3.00 18.96
C ARG A 386 -23.13 -1.59 18.78
N MET A 387 -24.04 -1.44 17.82
CA MET A 387 -24.96 -0.31 17.70
C MET A 387 -26.35 -0.74 18.22
N SER A 388 -27.16 0.19 18.70
CA SER A 388 -28.56 -0.07 19.01
C SER A 388 -29.42 1.11 18.61
N VAL A 389 -30.61 0.85 18.08
CA VAL A 389 -31.61 1.87 17.77
C VAL A 389 -32.90 1.51 18.49
N MET A 390 -33.52 2.50 19.12
CA MET A 390 -34.85 2.38 19.71
C MET A 390 -35.84 3.09 18.79
N VAL A 391 -36.81 2.34 18.27
CA VAL A 391 -37.85 2.87 17.39
C VAL A 391 -39.22 2.64 17.98
N LYS A 392 -40.15 3.55 17.68
CA LYS A 392 -41.57 3.37 17.91
C LYS A 392 -42.20 2.90 16.61
N THR A 393 -42.89 1.77 16.70
CA THR A 393 -43.62 1.19 15.56
C THR A 393 -44.81 2.08 15.18
N PRO A 394 -45.18 2.11 13.88
CA PRO A 394 -46.30 2.91 13.37
C PRO A 394 -47.66 2.55 13.97
#